data_AF-A0A6H2EL53-F1
#
_entry.id   AF-A0A6H2EL53-F1
#
_cell.length_a   1.000
_cell.length_b   1.000
_cell.length_c   1.000
_cell.angle_alpha   90.00
_cell.angle_beta   90.00
_cell.angle_gamma   90.00
#
_symmetry.space_group_name_H-M   'P 1'
#
loop_
_entity.id
_entity.type
_entity.pdbx_description
1 polymer ?
#
loop_
_entity_poly.entity_id
_entity_poly.type
_entity_poly.pdbx_seq_one_letter_code
_entity_poly.pdbx_strand_id
1 'polypeptide(L)'
;MTKELVYAGKTKNVFALNNGNYELEFKDDVTGKDGVFDPGENSVGLSIDGVGAINLKMTTLFFKILQEKGIKTHFVSSNFDETTMEVLPASPFGQGLEVICRYKAVGSFYRRYSEYVELGADLPAYVEMTFKNDDKGDPLVTKDALVALEVMSAEQYDAIKKMTQDITRVVADEIADRGLDLYDIKFEFGYDANGEVILIDEIASGNMRVYRNGEYIEPLELNKLFFAYTES
;
A
#
# COMPACT_ATOMS: atom_id res chain seq x y z
N MET A 1 -14.00 23.36 -11.61
CA MET A 1 -13.97 22.46 -12.79
C MET A 1 -14.72 21.20 -12.41
N THR A 2 -15.53 20.62 -13.29
CA THR A 2 -16.31 19.41 -12.99
C THR A 2 -15.38 18.20 -12.99
N LYS A 3 -15.12 17.64 -11.80
CA LYS A 3 -14.45 16.35 -11.61
C LYS A 3 -15.49 15.24 -11.85
N GLU A 4 -15.18 14.24 -12.67
CA GLU A 4 -16.09 13.10 -12.92
C GLU A 4 -15.68 11.93 -12.00
N LEU A 5 -16.59 11.46 -11.15
CA LEU A 5 -16.34 10.31 -10.28
C LEU A 5 -16.26 9.02 -11.12
N VAL A 6 -15.11 8.36 -11.07
CA VAL A 6 -14.82 7.12 -11.80
C VAL A 6 -15.03 5.91 -10.90
N TYR A 7 -14.56 5.99 -9.65
CA TYR A 7 -14.64 4.90 -8.68
C TYR A 7 -14.76 5.47 -7.26
N ALA A 8 -15.70 4.93 -6.48
CA ALA A 8 -15.82 5.22 -5.05
C ALA A 8 -15.27 4.03 -4.26
N GLY A 9 -14.09 4.19 -3.67
CA GLY A 9 -13.43 3.18 -2.86
C GLY A 9 -13.76 3.32 -1.37
N LYS A 10 -13.24 2.37 -0.57
CA LYS A 10 -13.44 2.34 0.88
C LYS A 10 -12.77 3.53 1.56
N THR A 11 -11.51 3.82 1.20
CA THR A 11 -10.70 4.90 1.81
C THR A 11 -10.42 6.06 0.86
N LYS A 12 -10.69 5.91 -0.44
CA LYS A 12 -10.40 6.93 -1.46
C LYS A 12 -11.47 6.96 -2.56
N ASN A 13 -11.79 8.15 -3.06
CA ASN A 13 -12.55 8.31 -4.31
C ASN A 13 -11.57 8.62 -5.45
N VAL A 14 -11.91 8.17 -6.66
CA VAL A 14 -11.11 8.40 -7.86
C VAL A 14 -11.92 9.24 -8.84
N PHE A 15 -11.36 10.37 -9.23
CA PHE A 15 -11.97 11.28 -10.21
C PHE A 15 -11.12 11.37 -11.47
N ALA A 16 -11.75 11.44 -12.64
CA ALA A 16 -11.07 11.77 -13.88
C ALA A 16 -10.82 13.28 -13.97
N LEU A 17 -9.62 13.65 -14.43
CA LEU A 17 -9.22 15.02 -14.69
C LEU A 17 -9.19 15.31 -16.19
N ASN A 18 -9.38 16.58 -16.55
CA ASN A 18 -9.42 17.02 -17.96
C ASN A 18 -8.09 16.85 -18.71
N ASN A 19 -6.97 16.68 -17.99
CA ASN A 19 -5.65 16.46 -18.57
C ASN A 19 -5.34 14.96 -18.83
N GLY A 20 -6.31 14.07 -18.57
CA GLY A 20 -6.15 12.62 -18.73
C GLY A 20 -5.56 11.89 -17.52
N ASN A 21 -5.20 12.63 -16.46
CA ASN A 21 -4.82 12.06 -15.18
C ASN A 21 -6.04 11.72 -14.33
N TYR A 22 -5.79 11.09 -13.18
CA TYR A 22 -6.80 10.88 -12.15
C TYR A 22 -6.44 11.66 -10.88
N GLU A 23 -7.46 11.96 -10.10
CA GLU A 23 -7.31 12.49 -8.75
C GLU A 23 -7.82 11.46 -7.74
N LEU A 24 -6.97 11.12 -6.78
CA LEU A 24 -7.35 10.33 -5.61
C LEU A 24 -7.69 11.30 -4.48
N GLU A 25 -8.95 11.31 -4.07
CA GLU A 25 -9.45 12.04 -2.89
C GLU A 25 -9.42 11.09 -1.69
N PHE A 26 -8.60 11.41 -0.69
CA PHE A 26 -8.45 10.58 0.50
C PHE A 26 -9.59 10.89 1.47
N LYS A 27 -10.22 9.84 1.99
CA LYS A 27 -11.34 9.95 2.92
C LYS A 27 -10.88 9.68 4.34
N ASP A 28 -11.68 10.16 5.28
CA ASP A 28 -11.51 9.84 6.70
C ASP A 28 -12.14 8.50 7.11
N ASP A 29 -12.72 7.79 6.15
CA ASP A 29 -13.22 6.43 6.33
C ASP A 29 -12.04 5.46 6.47
N VAL A 30 -12.10 4.62 7.51
CA VAL A 30 -11.12 3.56 7.72
C VAL A 30 -11.79 2.19 7.70
N THR A 31 -11.04 1.17 7.30
CA THR A 31 -11.52 -0.20 7.34
C THR A 31 -11.62 -0.71 8.78
N GLY A 32 -12.54 -1.63 9.01
CA GLY A 32 -12.76 -2.19 10.32
C GLY A 32 -14.00 -3.05 10.41
N LYS A 33 -14.25 -3.57 11.61
CA LYS A 33 -15.36 -4.46 11.92
C LYS A 33 -15.97 -4.09 13.26
N ASP A 34 -17.29 -4.05 13.33
CA ASP A 34 -18.04 -3.72 14.56
C ASP A 34 -17.62 -2.39 15.22
N GLY A 35 -17.26 -1.38 14.41
CA GLY A 35 -16.81 -0.08 14.88
C GLY A 35 -15.36 -0.02 15.35
N VAL A 36 -14.60 -1.11 15.21
CA VAL A 36 -13.19 -1.21 15.55
C VAL A 36 -12.34 -1.12 14.29
N PHE A 37 -11.34 -0.23 14.31
CA PHE A 37 -10.38 -0.08 13.22
C PHE A 37 -9.58 -1.36 13.01
N ASP A 38 -9.56 -1.85 11.78
CA ASP A 38 -8.72 -2.96 11.36
C ASP A 38 -8.29 -2.73 9.90
N PRO A 39 -7.01 -2.44 9.63
CA PRO A 39 -6.50 -2.22 8.28
C PRO A 39 -6.55 -3.48 7.39
N GLY A 40 -6.76 -4.67 7.98
CA GLY A 40 -6.91 -5.93 7.26
C GLY A 40 -8.36 -6.33 6.96
N GLU A 41 -9.35 -5.53 7.36
CA GLU A 41 -10.77 -5.81 7.10
C GLU A 41 -11.24 -5.28 5.74
N ASN A 42 -12.27 -5.93 5.21
CA ASN A 42 -12.78 -5.67 3.87
C ASN A 42 -14.02 -4.76 3.87
N SER A 43 -14.34 -4.11 4.98
CA SER A 43 -15.46 -3.16 5.09
C SER A 43 -15.04 -1.86 5.78
N VAL A 44 -15.72 -0.75 5.46
CA VAL A 44 -15.59 0.48 6.26
C VAL A 44 -16.15 0.20 7.65
N GLY A 45 -15.32 0.39 8.68
CA GLY A 45 -15.69 0.10 10.06
C GLY A 45 -16.10 1.34 10.85
N LEU A 46 -15.47 2.47 10.56
CA LEU A 46 -15.66 3.76 11.23
C LEU A 46 -15.00 4.88 10.41
N SER A 47 -15.19 6.14 10.83
CA SER A 47 -14.47 7.29 10.30
C SER A 47 -13.63 7.93 11.41
N ILE A 48 -12.40 8.35 11.07
CA ILE A 48 -11.45 8.96 11.99
C ILE A 48 -11.00 10.29 11.38
N ASP A 49 -11.40 11.39 12.01
CA ASP A 49 -11.14 12.75 11.52
C ASP A 49 -9.64 12.98 11.24
N GLY A 50 -9.32 13.44 10.02
CA GLY A 50 -7.97 13.77 9.57
C GLY A 50 -7.08 12.58 9.17
N VAL A 51 -7.58 11.34 9.20
CA VAL A 51 -6.78 10.16 8.78
C VAL A 51 -6.49 10.18 7.28
N GLY A 52 -7.40 10.69 6.45
CA GLY A 52 -7.17 10.83 5.00
C GLY A 52 -6.02 11.80 4.72
N ALA A 53 -6.02 12.94 5.41
CA ALA A 53 -4.99 13.97 5.25
C ALA A 53 -3.59 13.47 5.68
N ILE A 54 -3.50 12.70 6.76
CA ILE A 54 -2.21 12.18 7.23
C ILE A 54 -1.71 11.00 6.38
N ASN A 55 -2.61 10.16 5.86
CA ASN A 55 -2.26 9.11 4.88
C ASN A 55 -1.75 9.73 3.57
N LEU A 56 -2.36 10.83 3.12
CA LEU A 56 -1.85 11.61 1.99
C LEU A 56 -0.43 12.12 2.28
N LYS A 57 -0.17 12.71 3.45
CA LYS A 57 1.18 13.18 3.82
C LYS A 57 2.22 12.07 3.79
N MET A 58 1.91 10.89 4.34
CA MET A 58 2.80 9.73 4.33
C MET A 58 3.04 9.21 2.91
N THR A 59 1.98 9.13 2.10
CA THR A 59 2.06 8.75 0.70
C THR A 59 2.92 9.71 -0.10
N THR A 60 2.73 11.02 0.05
CA THR A 60 3.54 12.05 -0.60
C THR A 60 5.01 11.93 -0.20
N LEU A 61 5.31 11.68 1.07
CA LEU A 61 6.68 11.50 1.57
C LEU A 61 7.36 10.33 0.85
N PHE A 62 6.76 9.14 0.89
CA PHE A 62 7.39 7.96 0.30
C PHE A 62 7.46 8.04 -1.22
N PHE A 63 6.42 8.52 -1.91
CA PHE A 63 6.47 8.67 -3.36
C PHE A 63 7.55 9.66 -3.82
N LYS A 64 7.80 10.75 -3.07
CA LYS A 64 8.93 11.64 -3.36
C LYS A 64 10.28 10.95 -3.19
N ILE A 65 10.48 10.21 -2.10
CA ILE A 65 11.72 9.45 -1.86
C ILE A 65 11.94 8.40 -2.97
N LEU A 66 10.88 7.72 -3.41
CA LEU A 66 10.95 6.75 -4.50
C LEU A 66 11.30 7.41 -5.84
N GLN A 67 10.71 8.57 -6.15
CA GLN A 67 11.05 9.35 -7.35
C GLN A 67 12.52 9.78 -7.37
N GLU A 68 13.05 10.25 -6.23
CA GLU A 68 14.48 10.61 -6.09
C GLU A 68 15.41 9.41 -6.35
N LYS A 69 14.95 8.20 -6.03
CA LYS A 69 15.67 6.94 -6.30
C LYS A 69 15.39 6.37 -7.70
N GLY A 70 14.62 7.07 -8.54
CA GLY A 70 14.29 6.64 -9.90
C GLY A 70 13.28 5.50 -9.98
N ILE A 71 12.54 5.21 -8.91
CA ILE A 71 11.49 4.20 -8.89
C ILE A 71 10.21 4.84 -9.44
N LYS A 72 9.64 4.22 -10.49
CA LYS A 72 8.43 4.73 -11.15
C LYS A 72 7.19 4.48 -10.29
N THR A 73 6.40 5.54 -10.12
CA THR A 73 5.12 5.55 -9.41
C THR A 73 4.10 6.31 -10.24
N HIS A 74 2.81 6.11 -10.01
CA HIS A 74 1.78 6.95 -10.63
C HIS A 74 1.73 8.38 -10.08
N PHE A 75 2.48 8.72 -9.04
CA PHE A 75 2.40 10.01 -8.36
C PHE A 75 2.79 11.20 -9.26
N VAL A 76 1.95 12.24 -9.29
CA VAL A 76 2.24 13.52 -9.95
C VAL A 76 2.40 14.63 -8.92
N SER A 77 1.38 14.89 -8.10
CA SER A 77 1.41 15.95 -7.09
C SER A 77 0.37 15.72 -5.99
N SER A 78 0.47 16.46 -4.89
CA SER A 78 -0.50 16.43 -3.78
C SER A 78 -1.06 17.83 -3.51
N ASN A 79 -2.35 17.89 -3.20
CA ASN A 79 -3.03 19.07 -2.66
C ASN A 79 -3.48 18.75 -1.24
N PHE A 80 -2.78 19.29 -0.24
CA PHE A 80 -3.08 19.01 1.17
C PHE A 80 -4.32 19.76 1.68
N ASP A 81 -4.72 20.86 1.05
CA ASP A 81 -5.92 21.61 1.45
C ASP A 81 -7.19 20.87 1.04
N GLU A 82 -7.18 20.24 -0.14
CA GLU A 82 -8.29 19.39 -0.63
C GLU A 82 -8.14 17.92 -0.22
N THR A 83 -7.03 17.53 0.40
CA THR A 83 -6.72 16.13 0.75
C THR A 83 -6.76 15.21 -0.48
N THR A 84 -6.16 15.69 -1.59
CA THR A 84 -6.10 14.96 -2.86
C THR A 84 -4.69 14.74 -3.39
N MET A 85 -4.55 13.76 -4.27
CA MET A 85 -3.34 13.44 -5.01
C MET A 85 -3.64 13.25 -6.49
N GLU A 86 -2.93 13.96 -7.36
CA GLU A 86 -2.99 13.73 -8.80
C GLU A 86 -2.05 12.57 -9.17
N VAL A 87 -2.55 11.66 -10.01
CA VAL A 87 -1.84 10.45 -10.45
C VAL A 87 -1.96 10.22 -11.94
N LEU A 88 -0.93 9.64 -12.54
CA LEU A 88 -0.92 9.16 -13.91
C LEU A 88 -1.90 7.99 -14.08
N PRO A 89 -2.53 7.83 -15.26
CA PRO A 89 -3.36 6.69 -15.55
C PRO A 89 -2.54 5.39 -15.51
N ALA A 90 -3.09 4.38 -14.85
CA ALA A 90 -2.51 3.04 -14.74
C ALA A 90 -3.60 1.99 -14.88
N SER A 91 -3.29 0.88 -15.53
CA SER A 91 -4.17 -0.29 -15.58
C SER A 91 -3.73 -1.29 -14.51
N PRO A 92 -4.65 -1.77 -13.64
CA PRO A 92 -4.30 -2.77 -12.63
C PRO A 92 -4.02 -4.13 -13.27
N PHE A 93 -3.26 -4.97 -12.58
CA PHE A 93 -3.13 -6.38 -12.94
C PHE A 93 -4.43 -7.13 -12.61
N GLY A 94 -5.06 -7.74 -13.62
CA GLY A 94 -6.32 -8.46 -13.45
C GLY A 94 -7.43 -7.56 -12.91
N GLN A 95 -8.06 -7.97 -11.81
CA GLN A 95 -9.08 -7.17 -11.09
C GLN A 95 -8.50 -6.43 -9.86
N GLY A 96 -7.17 -6.32 -9.79
CA GLY A 96 -6.45 -5.85 -8.62
C GLY A 96 -5.59 -6.95 -8.02
N LEU A 97 -4.35 -6.60 -7.72
CA LEU A 97 -3.37 -7.49 -7.15
C LEU A 97 -2.63 -6.75 -6.04
N GLU A 98 -2.58 -7.36 -4.88
CA GLU A 98 -1.80 -6.85 -3.77
C GLU A 98 -0.49 -7.63 -3.69
N VAL A 99 0.61 -6.92 -3.50
CA VAL A 99 1.95 -7.50 -3.42
C VAL A 99 2.53 -7.16 -2.05
N ILE A 100 2.71 -8.17 -1.21
CA ILE A 100 3.14 -8.01 0.16
C ILE A 100 4.60 -8.45 0.28
N CYS A 101 5.44 -7.59 0.87
CA CYS A 101 6.78 -7.96 1.30
C CYS A 101 6.85 -8.08 2.82
N ARG A 102 7.52 -9.13 3.31
CA ARG A 102 7.60 -9.48 4.73
C ARG A 102 9.06 -9.66 5.15
N TYR A 103 9.45 -8.95 6.20
CA TYR A 103 10.69 -9.17 6.95
C TYR A 103 10.49 -10.05 8.18
N LYS A 104 9.26 -10.16 8.67
CA LYS A 104 8.92 -10.98 9.84
C LYS A 104 7.72 -11.88 9.57
N ALA A 105 7.74 -13.08 10.13
CA ALA A 105 6.65 -14.06 10.05
C ALA A 105 5.48 -13.64 10.95
N VAL A 106 4.60 -12.78 10.44
CA VAL A 106 3.40 -12.29 11.14
C VAL A 106 2.16 -12.37 10.24
N GLY A 107 0.99 -12.03 10.79
CA GLY A 107 -0.26 -11.92 10.05
C GLY A 107 -0.63 -13.18 9.26
N SER A 108 -1.06 -12.99 8.01
CA SER A 108 -1.56 -14.09 7.17
C SER A 108 -0.48 -15.12 6.82
N PHE A 109 0.79 -14.72 6.74
CA PHE A 109 1.90 -15.66 6.56
C PHE A 109 2.02 -16.61 7.75
N TYR A 110 2.07 -16.07 8.98
CA TYR A 110 2.12 -16.90 10.18
C TYR A 110 0.87 -17.79 10.32
N ARG A 111 -0.32 -17.26 10.03
CA ARG A 111 -1.55 -18.09 10.05
C ARG A 111 -1.47 -19.30 9.11
N ARG A 112 -0.86 -19.16 7.93
CA ARG A 112 -0.69 -20.25 6.96
C ARG A 112 0.40 -21.24 7.35
N TYR A 113 1.47 -20.78 8.02
CA TYR A 113 2.71 -21.55 8.19
C TYR A 113 3.15 -21.74 9.64
N SER A 114 2.28 -21.49 10.63
CA SER A 114 2.62 -21.53 12.07
C SER A 114 3.16 -22.87 12.59
N GLU A 115 2.90 -23.98 11.88
CA GLU A 115 3.52 -25.28 12.19
C GLU A 115 5.02 -25.36 11.84
N TYR A 116 5.50 -24.45 10.98
CA TYR A 116 6.85 -24.47 10.41
C TYR A 116 7.70 -23.26 10.81
N VAL A 117 7.11 -22.25 11.47
CA VAL A 117 7.79 -20.98 11.78
C VAL A 117 7.25 -20.40 13.08
N GLU A 118 8.12 -19.79 13.88
CA GLU A 118 7.73 -19.04 15.07
C GLU A 118 7.18 -17.66 14.70
N LEU A 119 6.27 -17.13 15.54
CA LEU A 119 5.73 -15.78 15.36
C LEU A 119 6.87 -14.76 15.45
N GLY A 120 6.99 -13.90 14.44
CA GLY A 120 8.03 -12.87 14.39
C GLY A 120 9.41 -13.37 13.97
N ALA A 121 9.54 -14.61 13.47
CA ALA A 121 10.79 -15.09 12.88
C ALA A 121 11.20 -14.25 11.65
N ASP A 122 12.51 -14.13 11.41
CA ASP A 122 13.04 -13.39 10.27
C ASP A 122 12.67 -14.04 8.93
N LEU A 123 12.30 -13.20 7.96
CA LEU A 123 12.06 -13.58 6.58
C LEU A 123 12.97 -12.75 5.65
N PRO A 124 13.53 -13.37 4.60
CA PRO A 124 14.49 -12.71 3.71
C PRO A 124 13.80 -11.83 2.66
N ALA A 125 13.11 -10.77 3.10
CA ALA A 125 12.25 -9.92 2.24
C ALA A 125 11.30 -10.79 1.40
N TYR A 126 10.56 -11.68 2.05
CA TYR A 126 9.67 -12.63 1.40
C TYR A 126 8.53 -11.88 0.70
N VAL A 127 8.29 -12.17 -0.58
CA VAL A 127 7.22 -11.54 -1.37
C VAL A 127 6.16 -12.56 -1.72
N GLU A 128 4.90 -12.19 -1.50
CA GLU A 128 3.72 -12.92 -1.93
C GLU A 128 2.70 -11.99 -2.58
N MET A 129 1.78 -12.56 -3.36
CA MET A 129 0.73 -11.83 -4.05
C MET A 129 -0.64 -12.39 -3.71
N THR A 130 -1.64 -11.52 -3.57
CA THR A 130 -3.04 -11.87 -3.34
C THR A 130 -3.91 -11.17 -4.40
N PHE A 131 -4.96 -11.85 -4.88
CA PHE A 131 -5.97 -11.16 -5.67
C PHE A 131 -6.82 -10.29 -4.77
N LYS A 132 -7.18 -9.09 -5.23
CA LYS A 132 -8.17 -8.25 -4.55
C LYS A 132 -9.55 -8.85 -4.77
N ASN A 133 -10.08 -9.53 -3.76
CA ASN A 133 -11.39 -10.17 -3.81
C ASN A 133 -11.94 -10.35 -2.38
N ASP A 134 -12.71 -9.34 -1.95
CA ASP A 134 -13.28 -9.28 -0.61
C ASP A 134 -14.11 -10.54 -0.27
N ASP A 135 -14.93 -11.02 -1.22
CA ASP A 135 -15.80 -12.20 -1.07
C ASP A 135 -15.02 -13.50 -0.85
N LYS A 136 -13.77 -13.55 -1.31
CA LYS A 136 -12.88 -14.72 -1.19
C LYS A 136 -11.76 -14.49 -0.17
N GLY A 137 -11.77 -13.37 0.56
CA GLY A 137 -10.76 -13.04 1.55
C GLY A 137 -9.36 -12.90 0.98
N ASP A 138 -9.25 -12.25 -0.18
CA ASP A 138 -7.99 -11.91 -0.86
C ASP A 138 -7.05 -13.11 -1.03
N PRO A 139 -7.42 -14.09 -1.88
CA PRO A 139 -6.72 -15.36 -1.94
C PRO A 139 -5.28 -15.19 -2.43
N LEU A 140 -4.35 -15.85 -1.74
CA LEU A 140 -2.95 -16.00 -2.18
C LEU A 140 -2.91 -16.62 -3.58
N VAL A 141 -2.10 -16.04 -4.47
CA VAL A 141 -1.91 -16.53 -5.84
C VAL A 141 -0.42 -16.77 -6.10
N THR A 142 -0.11 -17.92 -6.71
CA THR A 142 1.26 -18.29 -7.06
C THR A 142 1.67 -17.70 -8.42
N LYS A 143 2.99 -17.61 -8.66
CA LYS A 143 3.53 -17.22 -9.97
C LYS A 143 2.92 -18.03 -11.12
N ASP A 144 2.86 -19.36 -10.97
CA ASP A 144 2.32 -20.25 -12.00
C ASP A 144 0.84 -19.97 -12.29
N ALA A 145 0.04 -19.70 -11.26
CA ALA A 145 -1.36 -19.35 -11.43
C ALA A 145 -1.53 -17.97 -12.10
N LEU A 146 -0.71 -16.97 -11.74
CA LEU A 146 -0.72 -15.65 -12.37
C LEU A 146 -0.43 -15.74 -13.87
N VAL A 147 0.53 -16.57 -14.26
CA VAL A 147 0.88 -16.82 -15.67
C VAL A 147 -0.21 -17.60 -16.38
N ALA A 148 -0.71 -18.67 -15.77
CA ALA A 148 -1.75 -19.52 -16.36
C ALA A 148 -3.10 -18.79 -16.56
N LEU A 149 -3.38 -17.80 -15.71
CA LEU A 149 -4.57 -16.94 -15.79
C LEU A 149 -4.35 -15.69 -16.66
N GLU A 150 -3.19 -15.56 -17.29
CA GLU A 150 -2.81 -14.43 -18.14
C GLU A 150 -2.91 -13.07 -17.41
N VAL A 151 -2.74 -13.07 -16.08
CA VAL A 151 -2.74 -11.84 -15.26
C VAL A 151 -1.42 -11.10 -15.45
N MET A 152 -0.30 -11.82 -15.52
CA MET A 152 1.01 -11.27 -15.84
C MET A 152 1.94 -12.37 -16.37
N SER A 153 2.98 -11.96 -17.09
CA SER A 153 4.09 -12.84 -17.49
C SER A 153 5.00 -13.22 -16.32
N ALA A 154 5.81 -14.27 -16.50
CA ALA A 154 6.80 -14.69 -15.53
C ALA A 154 7.87 -13.61 -15.27
N GLU A 155 8.23 -12.86 -16.32
CA GLU A 155 9.18 -11.75 -16.29
C GLU A 155 8.62 -10.56 -15.52
N GLN A 156 7.35 -10.21 -15.75
CA GLN A 156 6.66 -9.17 -14.98
C GLN A 156 6.58 -9.54 -13.49
N TYR A 157 6.29 -10.80 -13.17
CA TYR A 157 6.30 -11.27 -11.77
C TYR A 157 7.67 -11.05 -11.12
N ASP A 158 8.75 -11.47 -11.78
CA ASP A 158 10.10 -11.34 -11.21
C ASP A 158 10.53 -9.87 -11.08
N ALA A 159 10.13 -9.02 -12.03
CA ALA A 159 10.36 -7.58 -11.98
C ALA A 159 9.58 -6.91 -10.83
N ILE A 160 8.29 -7.22 -10.68
CA ILE A 160 7.44 -6.71 -9.59
C ILE A 160 7.99 -7.17 -8.25
N LYS A 161 8.35 -8.46 -8.12
CA LYS A 161 8.96 -8.99 -6.90
C LYS A 161 10.21 -8.21 -6.51
N LYS A 162 11.12 -7.99 -7.46
CA LYS A 162 12.35 -7.23 -7.22
C LYS A 162 12.04 -5.78 -6.83
N MET A 163 11.16 -5.11 -7.57
CA MET A 163 10.75 -3.73 -7.29
C MET A 163 10.11 -3.63 -5.91
N THR A 164 9.27 -4.59 -5.52
CA THR A 164 8.65 -4.67 -4.19
C THR A 164 9.72 -4.76 -3.09
N GLN A 165 10.73 -5.61 -3.24
CA GLN A 165 11.83 -5.71 -2.28
C GLN A 165 12.64 -4.41 -2.19
N ASP A 166 12.90 -3.77 -3.33
CA ASP A 166 13.64 -2.51 -3.39
C ASP A 166 12.86 -1.37 -2.71
N ILE A 167 11.56 -1.23 -2.98
CA ILE A 167 10.67 -0.25 -2.33
C ILE A 167 10.56 -0.56 -0.83
N THR A 168 10.36 -1.82 -0.46
CA THR A 168 10.23 -2.23 0.95
C THR A 168 11.46 -1.86 1.75
N ARG A 169 12.67 -2.04 1.17
CA ARG A 169 13.91 -1.61 1.81
C ARG A 169 13.94 -0.10 2.02
N VAL A 170 13.54 0.70 1.03
CA VAL A 170 13.47 2.17 1.18
C VAL A 170 12.52 2.56 2.32
N VAL A 171 11.35 1.93 2.40
CA VAL A 171 10.40 2.17 3.49
C VAL A 171 11.01 1.74 4.83
N ALA A 172 11.68 0.58 4.87
CA ALA A 172 12.31 0.08 6.09
C ALA A 172 13.44 0.98 6.58
N ASP A 173 14.25 1.55 5.69
CA ASP A 173 15.32 2.48 6.04
C ASP A 173 14.74 3.74 6.73
N GLU A 174 13.68 4.33 6.17
CA GLU A 174 12.98 5.48 6.77
C GLU A 174 12.33 5.16 8.13
N ILE A 175 11.81 3.95 8.27
CA ILE A 175 11.24 3.44 9.52
C ILE A 175 12.35 3.24 10.57
N ALA A 176 13.48 2.66 10.17
CA ALA A 176 14.63 2.41 11.02
C ALA A 176 15.27 3.71 11.54
N ASP A 177 15.35 4.76 10.71
CA ASP A 177 15.85 6.08 11.10
C ASP A 177 15.06 6.72 12.25
N ARG A 178 13.83 6.24 12.50
CA ARG A 178 12.94 6.66 13.60
C ARG A 178 12.98 5.70 14.80
N GLY A 179 13.89 4.73 14.79
CA GLY A 179 14.04 3.71 15.83
C GLY A 179 12.85 2.76 15.89
N LEU A 180 12.30 2.42 14.72
CA LEU A 180 11.17 1.52 14.52
C LEU A 180 11.58 0.37 13.57
N ASP A 181 10.80 -0.70 13.56
CA ASP A 181 11.05 -1.89 12.74
C ASP A 181 9.87 -2.14 11.79
N LEU A 182 10.14 -2.21 10.48
CA LEU A 182 9.14 -2.62 9.49
C LEU A 182 9.05 -4.16 9.44
N TYR A 183 7.86 -4.71 9.74
CA TYR A 183 7.64 -6.16 9.72
C TYR A 183 7.12 -6.65 8.38
N ASP A 184 6.13 -5.95 7.81
CA ASP A 184 5.65 -6.16 6.45
C ASP A 184 4.95 -4.91 5.90
N ILE A 185 4.80 -4.88 4.57
CA ILE A 185 4.08 -3.83 3.86
C ILE A 185 3.45 -4.39 2.58
N LYS A 186 2.27 -3.86 2.25
CA LYS A 186 1.48 -4.19 1.06
C LYS A 186 1.50 -3.05 0.06
N PHE A 187 1.68 -3.39 -1.21
CA PHE A 187 1.63 -2.46 -2.33
C PHE A 187 0.63 -2.92 -3.38
N GLU A 188 0.18 -1.98 -4.22
CA GLU A 188 -0.54 -2.28 -5.46
C GLU A 188 0.31 -1.80 -6.65
N PHE A 189 0.29 -2.57 -7.73
CA PHE A 189 1.00 -2.24 -8.97
C PHE A 189 0.02 -2.21 -10.14
N GLY A 190 0.35 -1.38 -11.11
CA GLY A 190 -0.29 -1.36 -12.41
C GLY A 190 0.74 -1.25 -13.52
N TYR A 191 0.27 -1.06 -14.73
CA TYR A 191 1.09 -0.71 -15.87
C TYR A 191 0.60 0.57 -16.53
N ASP A 192 1.54 1.39 -16.99
CA ASP A 192 1.26 2.62 -17.70
C ASP A 192 0.84 2.35 -19.16
N ALA A 193 0.60 3.41 -19.93
CA ALA A 193 0.25 3.32 -21.34
C ALA A 193 1.34 2.68 -22.23
N ASN A 194 2.59 2.60 -21.75
CA ASN A 194 3.71 1.96 -22.44
C ASN A 194 3.87 0.49 -22.02
N GLY A 195 3.05 -0.01 -21.09
CA GLY A 195 3.15 -1.36 -20.52
C GLY A 195 4.25 -1.48 -19.45
N GLU A 196 4.80 -0.38 -18.97
CA GLU A 196 5.80 -0.39 -17.91
C GLU A 196 5.13 -0.54 -16.54
N VAL A 197 5.68 -1.42 -15.70
CA VAL A 197 5.21 -1.62 -14.33
C VAL A 197 5.49 -0.37 -13.50
N ILE A 198 4.46 0.13 -12.83
CA ILE A 198 4.54 1.28 -11.92
C ILE A 198 3.84 0.96 -10.60
N LEU A 199 4.38 1.51 -9.51
CA LEU A 199 3.71 1.48 -8.21
C LEU A 199 2.50 2.42 -8.24
N ILE A 200 1.34 1.93 -7.81
CA ILE A 200 0.08 2.67 -7.77
C ILE A 200 -0.47 2.74 -6.34
N ASP A 201 -1.72 3.18 -6.22
CA ASP A 201 -2.43 3.41 -4.96
C ASP A 201 -1.67 4.35 -4.02
N GLU A 202 -1.28 3.88 -2.83
CA GLU A 202 -0.70 4.69 -1.75
C GLU A 202 0.42 3.96 -1.00
N ILE A 203 1.21 4.70 -0.23
CA ILE A 203 2.06 4.15 0.84
C ILE A 203 1.70 4.88 2.12
N ALA A 204 0.78 4.31 2.89
CA ALA A 204 0.32 4.87 4.16
C ALA A 204 0.54 3.89 5.31
N SER A 205 0.34 4.40 6.54
CA SER A 205 0.53 3.61 7.76
C SER A 205 -0.38 2.39 7.83
N GLY A 206 -1.56 2.45 7.21
CA GLY A 206 -2.49 1.31 7.11
C GLY A 206 -2.01 0.18 6.21
N ASN A 207 -1.05 0.41 5.32
CA ASN A 207 -0.51 -0.60 4.40
C ASN A 207 0.62 -1.42 5.02
N MET A 208 1.10 -1.05 6.21
CA MET A 208 2.31 -1.61 6.81
C MET A 208 2.10 -2.01 8.27
N ARG A 209 2.90 -2.98 8.74
CA ARG A 209 3.03 -3.28 10.16
C ARG A 209 4.38 -2.86 10.67
N VAL A 210 4.37 -1.96 11.64
CA VAL A 210 5.56 -1.37 12.24
C VAL A 210 5.57 -1.65 13.72
N TYR A 211 6.76 -1.90 14.26
CA TYR A 211 6.97 -2.27 15.64
C TYR A 211 8.02 -1.37 16.29
N ARG A 212 7.97 -1.27 17.62
CA ARG A 212 9.06 -0.72 18.43
C ARG A 212 9.33 -1.69 19.57
N ASN A 213 10.56 -2.19 19.65
CA ASN A 213 10.96 -3.16 20.69
C ASN A 213 10.04 -4.40 20.74
N GLY A 214 9.54 -4.87 19.59
CA GLY A 214 8.63 -6.02 19.51
C GLY A 214 7.16 -5.72 19.82
N GLU A 215 6.80 -4.48 20.15
CA GLU A 215 5.41 -4.04 20.33
C GLU A 215 4.87 -3.41 19.04
N TYR A 216 3.65 -3.80 18.65
CA TYR A 216 3.00 -3.27 17.44
C TYR A 216 2.61 -1.82 17.64
N ILE A 217 2.86 -1.00 16.62
CA ILE A 217 2.44 0.39 16.57
C ILE A 217 1.22 0.50 15.66
N GLU A 218 0.12 0.95 16.24
CA GLU A 218 -1.11 1.22 15.50
C GLU A 218 -0.87 2.28 14.40
N PRO A 219 -1.47 2.15 13.21
CA PRO A 219 -1.29 3.07 12.08
C PRO A 219 -1.40 4.56 12.40
N LEU A 220 -2.32 4.95 13.29
CA LEU A 220 -2.47 6.36 13.70
C LEU A 220 -1.33 6.84 14.60
N GLU A 221 -0.82 5.97 15.47
CA GLU A 221 0.36 6.29 16.29
C GLU A 221 1.62 6.34 15.43
N LEU A 222 1.74 5.48 14.42
CA LEU A 222 2.81 5.55 13.43
C LEU A 222 2.80 6.88 12.69
N ASN A 223 1.62 7.33 12.24
CA ASN A 223 1.45 8.64 11.62
C ASN A 223 1.93 9.78 12.53
N LYS A 224 1.57 9.76 13.83
CA LYS A 224 2.08 10.74 14.80
C LYS A 224 3.60 10.68 14.91
N LEU A 225 4.20 9.49 15.00
CA LEU A 225 5.66 9.35 15.08
C LEU A 225 6.39 9.92 13.86
N PHE A 226 5.78 9.87 12.67
CA PHE A 226 6.34 10.46 11.45
C PHE A 226 6.25 11.98 11.42
N PHE A 227 5.16 12.56 11.96
CA PHE A 227 4.83 13.97 11.75
C PHE A 227 4.80 14.84 13.02
N ALA A 228 5.02 14.27 14.21
CA ALA A 228 5.05 14.97 15.50
C ALA A 228 6.07 16.12 15.59
N TYR A 229 7.01 16.21 14.64
CA TYR A 229 8.04 17.25 14.57
C TYR A 229 7.83 18.27 13.43
N THR A 230 6.70 18.22 12.73
CA THR A 230 6.42 19.14 11.60
C THR A 230 5.54 20.34 11.96
N GLU A 231 5.18 20.49 13.23
CA GLU A 231 4.60 21.72 13.77
C GLU A 231 5.70 22.54 14.49
N SER A 232 6.58 23.17 13.71
CA SER A 232 7.46 24.25 14.18
C SER A 232 7.64 25.30 13.09
#